data_AF-A0A2W4U454-F1
#
_entry.id   AF-A0A2W4U454-F1
#
_cell.length_a   1.000
_cell.length_b   1.000
_cell.length_c   1.000
_cell.angle_alpha   90.00
_cell.angle_beta   90.00
_cell.angle_gamma   90.00
#
_symmetry.space_group_name_H-M   'P 1'
#
loop_
_entity.id
_entity.type
_entity.pdbx_description
1 polymer ?
#
loop_
_entity_poly.entity_id
_entity_poly.type
_entity_poly.pdbx_seq_one_letter_code
_entity_poly.pdbx_strand_id
1 'polypeptide(L)'
;MKICFTAFTFFAFLAGCSEGAKPELNLVIPSNLPVEAKSLVETSWPKVKAACPGLSAHASKIDLQTIEENFSYASSKEAERVSIVFKVKDSPSLVFGKYVANGHSCFFEVSRDGSQLSVPKSPCASLCEDKAIDASEYKKAI
;
A
#
# COMPACT_ATOMS: atom_id res chain seq x y z
N MET A 1 10.83 66.31 -8.21
CA MET A 1 10.54 65.29 -7.18
C MET A 1 9.98 64.07 -7.88
N LYS A 2 10.71 62.94 -7.81
CA LYS A 2 10.28 61.52 -7.84
C LYS A 2 9.25 61.07 -8.92
N ILE A 3 9.38 59.98 -9.69
CA ILE A 3 10.28 58.81 -9.78
C ILE A 3 10.10 58.20 -11.19
N CYS A 4 11.19 57.65 -11.72
CA CYS A 4 11.38 56.74 -12.86
C CYS A 4 10.23 55.75 -13.18
N PHE A 5 9.85 55.64 -14.45
CA PHE A 5 10.28 54.64 -15.47
C PHE A 5 9.60 53.26 -15.37
N THR A 6 8.86 52.96 -16.44
CA THR A 6 8.73 51.66 -17.14
C THR A 6 8.32 50.41 -16.35
N ALA A 7 7.12 49.95 -16.69
CA ALA A 7 6.85 48.62 -17.22
C ALA A 7 7.62 47.44 -16.60
N PHE A 8 6.96 46.71 -15.72
CA PHE A 8 7.19 45.29 -15.56
C PHE A 8 5.84 44.62 -15.32
N THR A 9 5.17 44.28 -16.41
CA THR A 9 4.02 43.38 -16.41
C THR A 9 4.49 42.03 -15.89
N PHE A 10 4.24 41.77 -14.61
CA PHE A 10 4.52 40.49 -13.96
C PHE A 10 3.55 39.46 -14.53
N PHE A 11 3.91 38.82 -15.65
CA PHE A 11 3.31 37.59 -16.09
C PHE A 11 3.74 36.50 -15.09
N ALA A 12 2.94 36.31 -14.04
CA ALA A 12 3.04 35.15 -13.19
C ALA A 12 2.64 33.92 -14.03
N PHE A 13 3.64 33.29 -14.66
CA PHE A 13 3.52 31.92 -15.12
C PHE A 13 3.23 31.05 -13.89
N LEU A 14 1.95 30.82 -13.62
CA LEU A 14 1.51 29.66 -12.86
C LEU A 14 1.91 28.44 -13.69
N ALA A 15 3.13 27.96 -13.45
CA ALA A 15 3.51 26.60 -13.81
C ALA A 15 2.60 25.68 -13.00
N GLY A 16 1.43 25.38 -13.56
CA GLY A 16 0.62 24.25 -13.14
C GLY A 16 1.47 23.01 -13.35
N CYS A 17 2.10 22.54 -12.27
CA CYS A 17 2.47 21.14 -12.17
C CYS A 17 1.19 20.36 -12.41
N SER A 18 1.01 19.85 -13.63
CA SER A 18 0.21 18.65 -13.83
C SER A 18 0.90 17.54 -13.05
N GLU A 19 0.61 17.45 -11.75
CA GLU A 19 0.72 16.20 -11.02
C GLU A 19 -0.25 15.25 -11.73
N GLY A 20 0.27 14.51 -12.71
CA GLY A 20 -0.44 13.39 -13.28
C GLY A 20 -0.96 12.55 -12.13
N ALA A 21 -2.28 12.34 -12.09
CA ALA A 21 -2.94 11.67 -10.97
C ALA A 21 -2.16 10.40 -10.63
N LYS A 22 -1.64 10.33 -9.40
CA LYS A 22 -0.95 9.12 -8.93
C LYS A 22 -1.95 7.97 -9.02
N PRO A 23 -1.57 6.81 -9.59
CA PRO A 23 -2.42 5.64 -9.59
C PRO A 23 -2.87 5.33 -8.15
N GLU A 24 -4.18 5.28 -7.92
CA GLU A 24 -4.72 4.97 -6.59
C GLU A 24 -5.11 3.49 -6.53
N LEU A 25 -4.75 2.83 -5.42
CA LEU A 25 -5.17 1.47 -5.12
C LEU A 25 -6.60 1.49 -4.56
N ASN A 26 -7.55 1.15 -5.43
CA ASN A 26 -8.94 0.94 -5.06
C ASN A 26 -9.14 -0.54 -4.69
N LEU A 27 -9.64 -0.79 -3.49
CA LEU A 27 -10.01 -2.15 -3.09
C LEU A 27 -11.35 -2.52 -3.71
N VAL A 28 -11.39 -3.68 -4.36
CA VAL A 28 -12.64 -4.35 -4.73
C VAL A 28 -12.84 -5.47 -3.74
N ILE A 29 -13.74 -5.28 -2.78
CA ILE A 29 -14.01 -6.27 -1.73
C ILE A 29 -14.90 -7.38 -2.28
N PRO A 30 -14.45 -8.65 -2.29
CA PRO A 30 -15.26 -9.78 -2.72
C PRO A 30 -16.61 -9.88 -2.01
N SER A 31 -17.67 -10.13 -2.76
CA SER A 31 -19.03 -10.22 -2.22
C SER A 31 -19.25 -11.44 -1.31
N ASN A 32 -18.43 -12.49 -1.49
CA ASN A 32 -18.46 -13.73 -0.71
C ASN A 32 -17.73 -13.65 0.63
N LEU A 33 -17.04 -12.54 0.95
CA LEU A 33 -16.44 -12.36 2.28
C LEU A 33 -17.53 -12.28 3.36
N PRO A 34 -17.30 -12.89 4.54
CA PRO A 34 -18.13 -12.66 5.72
C PRO A 34 -18.25 -11.17 6.04
N VAL A 35 -19.40 -10.74 6.57
CA VAL A 35 -19.67 -9.33 6.89
C VAL A 35 -18.60 -8.75 7.82
N GLU A 36 -18.19 -9.51 8.84
CA GLU A 36 -17.12 -9.13 9.76
C GLU A 36 -15.80 -8.83 9.04
N ALA A 37 -15.39 -9.69 8.12
CA ALA A 37 -14.14 -9.51 7.36
C ALA A 37 -14.22 -8.28 6.44
N LYS A 38 -15.38 -8.01 5.83
CA LYS A 38 -15.58 -6.79 5.02
C LYS A 38 -15.40 -5.54 5.87
N SER A 39 -16.07 -5.47 7.02
CA SER A 39 -15.95 -4.33 7.93
C SER A 39 -14.52 -4.15 8.44
N LEU A 40 -13.81 -5.25 8.73
CA LEU A 40 -12.41 -5.19 9.13
C LEU A 40 -11.52 -4.59 8.02
N VAL A 41 -11.72 -4.99 6.76
CA VAL A 41 -10.97 -4.44 5.62
C VAL A 41 -11.25 -2.96 5.42
N GLU A 42 -12.53 -2.57 5.42
CA GLU A 42 -12.94 -1.18 5.21
C GLU A 42 -12.34 -0.24 6.27
N THR A 43 -12.36 -0.68 7.53
CA THR A 43 -11.81 0.10 8.65
C THR A 43 -10.29 0.08 8.71
N SER A 44 -9.65 -1.01 8.31
CA SER A 44 -8.19 -1.18 8.42
C SER A 44 -7.44 -0.67 7.20
N TRP A 45 -8.06 -0.62 6.01
CA TRP A 45 -7.36 -0.25 4.77
C TRP A 45 -6.67 1.12 4.82
N PRO A 46 -7.29 2.19 5.35
CA PRO A 46 -6.60 3.47 5.51
C PRO A 46 -5.34 3.37 6.37
N LYS A 47 -5.40 2.56 7.45
CA LYS A 47 -4.27 2.32 8.35
C LYS A 47 -3.16 1.51 7.69
N VAL A 48 -3.52 0.49 6.91
CA VAL A 48 -2.56 -0.30 6.11
C VAL A 48 -1.85 0.58 5.10
N LYS A 49 -2.57 1.44 4.36
CA LYS A 49 -1.96 2.40 3.43
C LYS A 49 -0.98 3.35 4.14
N ALA A 50 -1.33 3.84 5.32
CA ALA A 50 -0.46 4.70 6.11
C ALA A 50 0.76 3.94 6.65
N ALA A 51 0.60 2.67 7.03
CA ALA A 51 1.66 1.83 7.55
C ALA A 51 2.66 1.38 6.47
N CYS A 52 2.19 1.21 5.22
CA CYS A 52 2.95 0.74 4.07
C CYS A 52 2.99 1.79 2.94
N PRO A 53 3.86 2.81 3.03
CA PRO A 53 3.94 3.87 2.02
C PRO A 53 4.26 3.37 0.61
N GLY A 54 4.96 2.24 0.48
CA GLY A 54 5.31 1.71 -0.84
C GLY A 54 4.14 1.10 -1.62
N LEU A 55 3.00 0.82 -0.97
CA LEU A 55 1.76 0.48 -1.68
C LEU A 55 1.32 1.63 -2.59
N SER A 56 1.32 2.85 -2.08
CA SER A 56 1.00 4.04 -2.87
C SER A 56 2.11 4.40 -3.85
N ALA A 57 3.38 4.28 -3.45
CA ALA A 57 4.51 4.60 -4.33
C ALA A 57 4.59 3.70 -5.56
N HIS A 58 4.20 2.42 -5.44
CA HIS A 58 4.29 1.42 -6.50
C HIS A 58 2.92 0.92 -6.98
N ALA A 59 1.86 1.69 -6.78
CA ALA A 59 0.50 1.32 -7.15
C ALA A 59 0.33 0.88 -8.61
N SER A 60 1.11 1.45 -9.55
CA SER A 60 1.08 1.02 -10.97
C SER A 60 1.75 -0.34 -11.23
N LYS A 61 2.55 -0.84 -10.30
CA LYS A 61 3.37 -2.06 -10.42
C LYS A 61 2.78 -3.25 -9.67
N ILE A 62 1.65 -3.07 -9.01
CA ILE A 62 0.97 -4.12 -8.25
C ILE A 62 -0.51 -4.12 -8.61
N ASP A 63 -1.12 -5.30 -8.62
CA ASP A 63 -2.54 -5.48 -8.87
C ASP A 63 -3.18 -6.16 -7.67
N LEU A 64 -4.36 -5.70 -7.25
CA LEU A 64 -5.15 -6.40 -6.23
C LEU A 64 -5.55 -7.76 -6.79
N GLN A 65 -5.13 -8.83 -6.11
CA GLN A 65 -5.42 -10.20 -6.53
C GLN A 65 -6.68 -10.72 -5.84
N THR A 66 -6.75 -10.62 -4.51
CA THR A 66 -7.90 -11.07 -3.73
C THR A 66 -7.86 -10.46 -2.32
N ILE A 67 -8.96 -10.62 -1.60
CA ILE A 67 -9.03 -10.44 -0.15
C ILE A 67 -9.62 -11.72 0.43
N GLU A 68 -8.95 -12.30 1.41
CA GLU A 68 -9.31 -13.58 2.00
C GLU A 68 -9.18 -13.55 3.53
N GLU A 69 -9.87 -14.46 4.21
CA GLU A 69 -9.88 -14.56 5.67
C GLU A 69 -9.69 -16.02 6.11
N ASN A 70 -9.26 -16.23 7.36
CA ASN A 70 -9.03 -17.56 7.91
C ASN A 70 -9.74 -17.85 9.25
N PHE A 71 -10.76 -17.07 9.62
CA PHE A 71 -11.40 -17.08 10.94
C PHE A 71 -11.98 -18.44 11.34
N SER A 72 -12.38 -19.27 10.37
CA SER A 72 -12.98 -20.59 10.62
C SER A 72 -11.97 -21.73 10.72
N TYR A 73 -10.73 -21.54 10.26
CA TYR A 73 -9.72 -22.60 10.16
C TYR A 73 -8.34 -22.20 10.69
N ALA A 74 -8.21 -21.01 11.28
CA ALA A 74 -7.02 -20.62 12.01
C ALA A 74 -6.77 -21.54 13.22
N SER A 75 -5.51 -21.84 13.50
CA SER A 75 -5.11 -22.74 14.60
C SER A 75 -5.35 -22.15 15.99
N SER A 76 -5.47 -20.84 16.10
CA SER A 76 -5.76 -20.11 17.34
C SER A 76 -6.38 -18.74 17.02
N LYS A 77 -6.91 -18.07 18.04
CA LYS A 77 -7.51 -16.72 17.89
C LYS A 77 -6.49 -15.67 17.44
N GLU A 78 -5.26 -15.79 17.90
CA GLU A 78 -4.15 -14.90 17.57
C GLU A 78 -3.69 -15.09 16.12
N ALA A 79 -3.98 -16.24 15.51
CA ALA A 79 -3.69 -16.52 14.11
C ALA A 79 -4.82 -16.08 13.15
N GLU A 80 -5.96 -15.64 13.67
CA GLU A 80 -7.09 -15.16 12.85
C GLU A 80 -6.75 -13.80 12.20
N ARG A 81 -6.95 -13.69 10.89
CA ARG A 81 -6.56 -12.54 10.08
C ARG A 81 -7.34 -12.43 8.78
N VAL A 82 -7.35 -11.22 8.24
CA VAL A 82 -7.75 -10.94 6.85
C VAL A 82 -6.52 -10.54 6.05
N SER A 83 -6.34 -11.17 4.90
CA SER A 83 -5.22 -10.93 3.99
C SER A 83 -5.68 -10.12 2.80
N ILE A 84 -5.07 -8.95 2.61
CA ILE A 84 -5.19 -8.17 1.37
C ILE A 84 -4.02 -8.58 0.48
N VAL A 85 -4.31 -9.27 -0.63
CA VAL A 85 -3.29 -9.91 -1.46
C VAL A 85 -3.07 -9.11 -2.73
N PHE A 86 -1.84 -8.64 -2.92
CA PHE A 86 -1.41 -7.98 -4.15
C PHE A 86 -0.46 -8.87 -4.94
N LYS A 87 -0.66 -8.95 -6.25
CA LYS A 87 0.32 -9.53 -7.17
C LYS A 87 1.25 -8.41 -7.64
N VAL A 88 2.55 -8.59 -7.46
CA VAL A 88 3.55 -7.68 -8.05
C VAL A 88 3.77 -8.09 -9.50
N LYS A 89 3.67 -7.13 -10.42
CA LYS A 89 3.88 -7.36 -11.85
C LYS A 89 5.30 -7.87 -12.10
N ASP A 90 5.45 -8.69 -13.14
CA ASP A 90 6.78 -9.18 -13.54
C ASP A 90 7.65 -8.08 -14.17
N SER A 91 7.02 -7.03 -14.72
CA SER A 91 7.69 -5.86 -15.31
C SER A 91 6.86 -4.59 -15.09
N PRO A 92 7.50 -3.41 -14.87
CA PRO A 92 8.94 -3.21 -14.70
C PRO A 92 9.46 -3.81 -13.39
N SER A 93 10.78 -4.02 -13.30
CA SER A 93 11.41 -4.57 -12.10
C SER A 93 11.18 -3.67 -10.88
N LEU A 94 10.86 -4.31 -9.75
CA LEU A 94 10.70 -3.69 -8.45
C LEU A 94 11.69 -4.33 -7.48
N VAL A 95 12.81 -3.64 -7.27
CA VAL A 95 13.97 -4.14 -6.53
C VAL A 95 14.30 -3.20 -5.39
N PHE A 96 14.46 -3.74 -4.20
CA PHE A 96 14.81 -3.02 -2.98
C PHE A 96 16.10 -3.63 -2.42
N GLY A 97 17.25 -3.03 -2.75
CA GLY A 97 18.55 -3.61 -2.40
C GLY A 97 18.72 -5.02 -3.00
N LYS A 98 18.82 -6.04 -2.14
CA LYS A 98 18.93 -7.45 -2.56
C LYS A 98 17.58 -8.15 -2.81
N TYR A 99 16.46 -7.48 -2.54
CA TYR A 99 15.13 -8.10 -2.65
C TYR A 99 14.45 -7.74 -3.96
N VAL A 100 14.02 -8.76 -4.70
CA VAL A 100 13.23 -8.61 -5.92
C VAL A 100 11.77 -8.95 -5.58
N ALA A 101 10.87 -7.98 -5.71
CA ALA A 101 9.45 -8.16 -5.38
C ALA A 101 8.62 -8.68 -6.56
N ASN A 102 9.15 -8.61 -7.80
CA ASN A 102 8.45 -9.05 -9.01
C ASN A 102 7.92 -10.47 -8.92
N GLY A 103 6.70 -10.68 -9.42
CA GLY A 103 6.09 -12.00 -9.48
C GLY A 103 5.61 -12.55 -8.13
N HIS A 104 5.92 -11.90 -7.00
CA HIS A 104 5.41 -12.34 -5.70
C HIS A 104 3.93 -11.97 -5.53
N SER A 105 3.16 -12.88 -4.93
CA SER A 105 1.93 -12.52 -4.22
C SER A 105 2.29 -12.10 -2.79
N CYS A 106 1.99 -10.84 -2.50
CA CYS A 106 2.27 -10.17 -1.24
C CYS A 106 1.01 -10.12 -0.37
N PHE A 107 1.13 -10.69 0.82
CA PHE A 107 0.06 -10.80 1.80
C PHE A 107 0.25 -9.69 2.83
N PHE A 108 -0.72 -8.78 2.89
CA PHE A 108 -0.82 -7.75 3.92
C PHE A 108 -1.92 -8.20 4.87
N GLU A 109 -1.50 -8.88 5.94
CA GLU A 109 -2.39 -9.57 6.85
C GLU A 109 -2.74 -8.66 8.04
N VAL A 110 -4.02 -8.37 8.21
CA VAL A 110 -4.54 -7.62 9.35
C VAL A 110 -5.09 -8.61 10.38
N SER A 111 -4.64 -8.51 11.63
CA SER A 111 -5.18 -9.32 12.73
C SER A 111 -6.68 -9.10 12.88
N ARG A 112 -7.41 -10.11 13.39
CA ARG A 112 -8.88 -10.04 13.50
C ARG A 112 -9.39 -8.82 14.30
N ASP A 113 -8.65 -8.37 15.29
CA ASP A 113 -8.96 -7.18 16.10
C ASP A 113 -8.59 -5.85 15.42
N GLY A 114 -7.96 -5.89 14.24
CA GLY A 114 -7.55 -4.73 13.47
C GLY A 114 -6.39 -3.93 14.08
N SER A 115 -5.65 -4.52 15.04
CA SER A 115 -4.58 -3.84 15.77
C SER A 115 -3.19 -4.04 15.19
N GLN A 116 -2.99 -5.07 14.35
CA GLN A 116 -1.69 -5.44 13.81
C GLN A 116 -1.74 -5.72 12.32
N LEU A 117 -0.72 -5.24 11.61
CA LEU A 117 -0.37 -5.61 10.25
C LEU A 117 0.84 -6.56 10.29
N SER A 118 0.76 -7.65 9.54
CA SER A 118 1.86 -8.59 9.27
C SER A 118 2.11 -8.71 7.78
N VAL A 119 3.39 -8.73 7.38
CA VAL A 119 3.84 -8.96 6.01
C VAL A 119 4.90 -10.07 6.01
N PRO A 120 4.53 -11.34 5.73
CA PRO A 120 5.41 -12.49 5.99
C PRO A 120 6.63 -12.62 5.07
N LYS A 121 6.61 -12.01 3.88
CA LYS A 121 7.69 -12.17 2.88
C LYS A 121 8.58 -10.92 2.84
N SER A 122 9.89 -11.06 3.00
CA SER A 122 10.84 -9.93 3.02
C SER A 122 10.79 -9.03 1.77
N PRO A 123 10.61 -9.55 0.52
CA PRO A 123 10.40 -8.69 -0.64
C PRO A 123 9.13 -7.82 -0.52
N CYS A 124 8.06 -8.36 0.06
CA CYS A 124 6.81 -7.67 0.28
C CYS A 124 6.89 -6.68 1.45
N ALA A 125 7.64 -7.00 2.50
CA ALA A 125 7.96 -6.06 3.57
C ALA A 125 8.80 -4.89 3.04
N SER A 126 9.74 -5.17 2.13
CA SER A 126 10.51 -4.12 1.45
C SER A 126 9.63 -3.26 0.55
N LEU A 127 8.65 -3.87 -0.15
CA LEU A 127 7.60 -3.14 -0.86
C LEU A 127 6.75 -2.29 0.10
N CYS A 128 6.36 -2.80 1.26
CA CYS A 128 5.58 -2.05 2.25
C CYS A 128 6.32 -0.76 2.68
N GLU A 129 7.60 -0.89 3.04
CA GLU A 129 8.42 0.19 3.58
C GLU A 129 9.08 1.08 2.52
N ASP A 130 8.95 0.72 1.23
CA ASP A 130 9.64 1.37 0.10
C ASP A 130 11.18 1.42 0.25
N LYS A 131 11.76 0.40 0.89
CA LYS A 131 13.20 0.27 1.12
C LYS A 131 13.54 -1.18 1.43
N ALA A 132 14.83 -1.54 1.34
CA ALA A 132 15.26 -2.89 1.69
C ALA A 132 15.06 -3.14 3.20
N ILE A 133 14.32 -4.21 3.53
CA ILE A 133 14.10 -4.67 4.91
C ILE A 133 14.55 -6.13 5.02
N ASP A 134 15.49 -6.39 5.93
CA ASP A 134 15.90 -7.75 6.28
C ASP A 134 15.13 -8.22 7.52
N ALA A 135 13.90 -8.67 7.28
CA ALA A 135 13.04 -9.26 8.30
C ALA A 135 12.44 -10.56 7.77
N SER A 136 12.55 -11.63 8.56
CA SER A 136 11.86 -12.89 8.31
C SER A 136 10.35 -12.78 8.52
N GLU A 137 9.91 -11.80 9.31
CA GLU A 137 8.52 -11.47 9.57
C GLU A 137 8.44 -9.96 9.88
N TYR A 138 7.69 -9.20 9.08
CA TYR A 138 7.47 -7.78 9.33
C TYR A 138 6.12 -7.59 10.03
N LYS A 139 6.12 -6.92 11.18
CA LYS A 139 4.90 -6.63 11.95
C LYS A 139 4.87 -5.17 12.42
N LYS A 140 3.68 -4.58 12.43
CA LYS A 140 3.46 -3.20 12.88
C LYS A 140 2.07 -3.05 13.49
N ALA A 141 1.95 -2.24 14.54
CA ALA A 141 0.64 -1.86 15.07
C ALA A 141 -0.04 -0.85 14.14
N ILE A 142 -1.35 -0.97 13.93
CA ILE A 142 -2.13 -0.13 13.00
C ILE A 142 -3.49 0.33 13.56
#